data_AF-A0A379FGX8-F1
#
_entry.id   AF-A0A379FGX8-F1
#
_cell.length_a   1.000
_cell.length_b   1.000
_cell.length_c   1.000
_cell.angle_alpha   90.00
_cell.angle_beta   90.00
_cell.angle_gamma   90.00
#
_symmetry.space_group_name_H-M   'P 1'
#
loop_
_entity.id
_entity.type
_entity.pdbx_description
1 polymer ?
#
loop_
_entity_poly.entity_id
_entity_poly.type
_entity_poly.pdbx_seq_one_letter_code
_entity_poly.pdbx_strand_id
1 'polypeptide(L)' 'MQFRNHEIIGDIVPLAERYAKEGADELVFYDITASSDGRVVDKSWVSRVAEVIDIPFVLRVAFAQ' A
#
# COMPACT_ATOMS: atom_id res chain seq x y z
N MET A 1 -16.62 7.28 -8.64
CA MET A 1 -15.80 8.49 -8.87
C MET A 1 -14.43 8.05 -9.38
N GLN A 2 -13.86 8.71 -10.39
CA GLN A 2 -12.54 8.36 -10.94
C GLN A 2 -11.51 9.32 -10.34
N PHE A 3 -10.55 8.82 -9.55
CA PHE A 3 -9.47 9.65 -9.02
C PHE A 3 -8.66 10.20 -10.20
N ARG A 4 -8.76 11.51 -10.43
CA ARG A 4 -8.02 12.20 -11.50
C ARG A 4 -6.61 12.49 -10.97
N ASN A 5 -5.60 12.00 -11.70
CA ASN A 5 -4.15 12.11 -11.44
C ASN A 5 -3.54 11.02 -10.55
N HIS A 6 -3.76 9.74 -10.87
CA HIS A 6 -2.91 8.67 -10.34
C HIS A 6 -1.51 8.77 -10.99
N GLU A 7 -0.53 9.19 -10.21
CA GLU A 7 0.89 9.15 -10.60
C GLU A 7 1.52 7.89 -10.01
N ILE A 8 2.21 7.11 -10.87
CA ILE A 8 2.93 5.92 -10.42
C ILE A 8 4.29 6.39 -9.88
N ILE A 9 4.38 6.54 -8.56
CA ILE A 9 5.59 7.05 -7.87
C ILE A 9 6.65 5.95 -7.68
N GLY A 10 6.33 4.69 -7.95
CA GLY A 10 7.26 3.56 -7.91
C GLY A 10 6.65 2.27 -7.41
N ASP A 11 7.49 1.25 -7.24
CA ASP A 11 7.10 -0.04 -6.70
C ASP A 11 6.95 0.02 -5.17
N ILE A 12 5.96 -0.71 -4.65
CA ILE A 12 5.58 -0.69 -3.23
C ILE A 12 6.72 -1.14 -2.29
N VAL A 13 7.50 -2.14 -2.71
CA VAL A 13 8.57 -2.74 -1.90
C VAL A 13 9.75 -1.76 -1.72
N PRO A 14 10.38 -1.22 -2.78
CA PRO A 14 11.44 -0.22 -2.63
C PRO A 14 11.02 1.03 -1.87
N LEU A 15 9.77 1.47 -2.02
CA LEU A 15 9.25 2.62 -1.29
C LEU A 15 9.11 2.31 0.21
N ALA A 16 8.57 1.14 0.56
CA ALA A 16 8.45 0.72 1.96
C ALA A 16 9.82 0.62 2.65
N GLU A 17 10.80 -0.03 2.00
CA GLU A 17 12.18 -0.12 2.51
C GLU A 17 12.80 1.27 2.71
N ARG A 18 12.62 2.15 1.72
CA ARG A 18 13.15 3.51 1.79
C ARG A 18 12.56 4.28 2.98
N TYR A 19 11.24 4.28 3.14
CA TYR A 19 10.60 5.01 4.24
C TYR A 19 10.96 4.42 5.61
N ALA A 20 11.03 3.10 5.73
CA ALA A 20 11.51 2.45 6.95
C ALA A 20 12.95 2.87 7.28
N LYS A 21 13.84 2.92 6.28
CA LYS A 21 15.23 3.36 6.43
C LYS A 21 15.37 4.85 6.74
N GLU A 22 14.46 5.69 6.26
CA GLU A 22 14.39 7.11 6.59
C GLU A 22 13.88 7.36 8.02
N GLY A 23 13.48 6.32 8.75
CA GLY A 23 13.08 6.39 10.15
C GLY A 23 11.58 6.55 10.37
N ALA A 24 10.74 6.12 9.43
CA ALA A 24 9.30 6.04 9.66
C ALA A 24 8.99 5.03 10.78
N ASP A 25 8.13 5.42 11.72
CA ASP A 25 7.70 4.55 12.83
C ASP A 25 6.60 3.55 12.39
N GLU A 26 5.78 3.91 11.40
CA GLU A 26 4.70 3.08 10.87
C GLU A 26 4.40 3.43 9.40
N LEU A 27 3.97 2.45 8.60
CA LEU A 27 3.47 2.68 7.23
C LEU A 27 1.97 2.43 7.10
N VAL A 28 1.28 3.26 6.31
CA VAL A 28 -0.15 3.09 6.00
C VAL A 28 -0.35 2.92 4.50
N PHE A 29 -0.83 1.75 4.11
CA PHE A 29 -1.15 1.42 2.72
C PHE A 29 -2.63 1.66 2.43
N TYR A 30 -2.92 2.31 1.31
CA TYR A 30 -4.27 2.54 0.82
C TYR A 30 -4.49 1.78 -0.49
N ASP A 31 -5.34 0.76 -0.45
CA ASP A 31 -5.80 0.07 -1.66
C ASP A 31 -7.09 0.73 -2.16
N ILE A 32 -6.94 1.54 -3.22
CA ILE A 32 -8.04 2.20 -3.92
C ILE A 32 -8.63 1.34 -5.04
N THR A 33 -7.94 0.26 -5.44
CA THR A 33 -8.30 -0.59 -6.59
C THR A 33 -9.40 -1.60 -6.24
N ALA A 34 -9.39 -2.09 -4.99
CA ALA A 34 -10.43 -2.98 -4.47
C ALA A 34 -11.85 -2.36 -4.58
N SER A 35 -11.97 -1.05 -4.41
CA SER A 35 -13.25 -0.34 -4.44
C SER A 35 -13.92 -0.31 -5.82
N SER A 36 -13.12 -0.15 -6.88
CA SER A 36 -13.63 0.03 -8.24
C SER A 36 -13.96 -1.29 -8.92
N ASP A 37 -13.25 -2.37 -8.56
CA ASP A 37 -13.34 -3.65 -9.25
C ASP A 37 -14.07 -4.74 -8.43
N GLY A 38 -14.54 -4.42 -7.22
CA GLY A 38 -15.14 -5.39 -6.29
C GLY A 38 -14.17 -6.52 -5.90
N ARG A 39 -12.86 -6.24 -5.99
CA ARG A 39 -11.81 -7.22 -5.78
C ARG A 39 -11.42 -7.29 -4.31
N VAL A 40 -11.13 -8.51 -3.84
CA VAL A 40 -10.48 -8.73 -2.55
C VAL A 40 -9.01 -8.32 -2.69
N VAL A 41 -8.47 -7.65 -1.66
CA VAL A 41 -7.05 -7.30 -1.57
C VAL A 41 -6.17 -8.50 -1.93
N ASP A 42 -5.23 -8.28 -2.86
CA ASP A 42 -4.17 -9.25 -3.09
C ASP A 42 -3.20 -9.27 -1.91
N LYS A 43 -3.12 -10.40 -1.21
CA LYS A 43 -2.24 -10.56 -0.04
C LYS A 43 -0.78 -10.78 -0.42
N SER A 44 -0.49 -11.07 -1.70
CA SER A 44 0.87 -11.40 -2.14
C SER A 44 1.85 -10.25 -1.92
N TRP A 45 1.44 -9.01 -2.20
CA TRP A 45 2.29 -7.84 -1.98
C TRP A 45 2.46 -7.54 -0.48
N VAL A 46 1.44 -7.82 0.34
CA VAL A 46 1.51 -7.64 1.80
C VAL A 46 2.62 -8.50 2.38
N SER A 47 2.70 -9.78 1.97
CA SER A 47 3.79 -10.68 2.36
C SER A 47 5.15 -10.16 1.93
N ARG A 48 5.28 -9.68 0.68
CA ARG A 48 6.55 -9.13 0.17
C ARG A 48 7.02 -7.89 0.94
N VAL A 49 6.10 -7.03 1.38
CA VAL A 49 6.44 -5.87 2.22
C VAL A 49 6.88 -6.34 3.61
N ALA A 50 6.14 -7.26 4.22
CA ALA A 50 6.46 -7.79 5.55
C ALA A 50 7.83 -8.52 5.61
N GLU A 51 8.35 -8.99 4.48
CA GLU A 51 9.69 -9.59 4.40
C GLU A 51 10.84 -8.58 4.44
N VAL A 52 10.57 -7.30 4.14
CA VAL A 52 11.63 -6.28 3.94
C VAL A 52 11.61 -5.13 4.95
N ILE A 53 10.54 -4.97 5.73
CA ILE A 53 10.45 -3.95 6.79
C ILE A 53 10.17 -4.60 8.15
N ASP A 54 10.70 -3.99 9.20
CA ASP A 54 10.57 -4.45 10.59
C ASP A 54 9.74 -3.49 11.47
N ILE A 55 9.06 -2.54 10.83
CA ILE A 55 8.16 -1.56 11.46
C ILE A 55 6.70 -1.97 11.26
N PRO A 56 5.78 -1.61 12.18
CA PRO A 56 4.36 -1.89 12.01
C PRO A 56 3.82 -1.23 10.74
N PHE A 57 2.79 -1.84 10.17
CA PHE A 57 2.04 -1.23 9.09
C PHE A 57 0.58 -1.64 9.09
N VAL A 58 -0.26 -0.79 8.50
CA VAL A 58 -1.71 -1.00 8.37
C VAL A 58 -2.11 -0.90 6.90
N LEU A 59 -3.02 -1.79 6.49
CA LEU A 59 -3.68 -1.71 5.19
C LEU A 59 -5.13 -1.25 5.36
N ARG A 60 -5.51 -0.20 4.64
CA ARG A 60 -6.90 0.25 4.51
C ARG A 60 -7.40 0.03 3.09
N VAL A 61 -8.55 -0.62 3.01
CA VAL A 61 -9.30 -0.80 1.76
C VAL A 61 -10.35 0.30 1.69
N ALA A 62 -10.32 1.10 0.63
CA ALA A 62 -11.41 2.04 0.38
C ALA A 62 -12.64 1.25 -0.09
N PHE A 63 -13.82 1.55 0.44
CA PHE A 63 -15.08 1.12 -0.14
C PHE A 63 -15.72 2.35 -0.76
N ALA A 64 -15.87 2.36 -2.09
CA ALA A 64 -16.65 3.38 -2.76
C ALA A 64 -18.13 3.02 -2.59
N GLN A 65 -18.86 3.79 -1.77
CA GLN A 65 -20.31 3.82 -1.80
C GLN A 65 -20.78 4.68 -2.99
#